data_AF-A0A0Q5NR59-F1
#
_entry.id   AF-A0A0Q5NR59-F1
#
_cell.length_a   1.000
_cell.length_b   1.000
_cell.length_c   1.000
_cell.angle_alpha   90.00
_cell.angle_beta   90.00
_cell.angle_gamma   90.00
#
_symmetry.space_group_name_H-M   'P 1'
#
loop_
_entity.id
_entity.type
_entity.pdbx_description
1 polymer ?
#
loop_
_entity_poly.entity_id
_entity_poly.type
_entity_poly.pdbx_seq_one_letter_code
_entity_poly.pdbx_strand_id
1 'polypeptide(L)'
;MGYPGRASPYAWIRELTPEEHTRVVGRSEAASLGLKQAAVIALCTRRESAQAIAQQLGVCRPTLYNWKNQLLGREAPASMKRHHDKPSVCEREALEQQLEELQRQVRQLQLEQDILKAANEILKKDVASTGSP
;
A
#
# COMPACT_ATOMS: atom_id res chain seq x y z
N MET A 1 25.68 49.01 7.78
CA MET A 1 26.41 48.01 6.96
C MET A 1 25.43 46.92 6.58
N GLY A 2 24.88 47.01 5.36
CA GLY A 2 23.75 46.19 4.90
C GLY A 2 24.20 44.80 4.47
N TYR A 3 23.40 43.78 4.82
CA TYR A 3 23.61 42.40 4.42
C TYR A 3 23.65 42.31 2.88
N PRO A 4 24.66 41.62 2.31
CA PRO A 4 24.74 41.45 0.87
C PRO A 4 23.54 40.61 0.39
N GLY A 5 22.93 41.02 -0.73
CA GLY A 5 21.65 40.47 -1.19
C GLY A 5 21.67 38.94 -1.39
N ARG A 6 20.46 38.34 -1.46
CA ARG A 6 20.20 36.88 -1.49
C ARG A 6 21.04 36.04 -2.47
N ALA A 7 21.69 36.65 -3.45
CA ALA A 7 22.55 35.99 -4.42
C ALA A 7 23.96 35.64 -3.86
N SER A 8 24.42 36.33 -2.83
CA SER A 8 25.81 36.21 -2.34
C SER A 8 26.11 34.87 -1.67
N PRO A 9 25.22 34.29 -0.83
CA PRO A 9 25.44 32.96 -0.29
C PRO A 9 25.52 31.90 -1.38
N TYR A 10 24.72 32.03 -2.44
CA TYR A 10 24.72 31.08 -3.56
C TYR A 10 25.98 31.16 -4.40
N ALA A 11 26.57 32.35 -4.57
CA ALA A 11 27.83 32.52 -5.28
C ALA A 11 28.98 31.83 -4.54
N TRP A 12 29.08 32.00 -3.22
CA TRP A 12 30.10 31.35 -2.40
C TRP A 12 29.97 29.83 -2.38
N ILE A 13 28.73 29.32 -2.34
CA ILE A 13 28.49 27.87 -2.39
C ILE A 13 28.94 27.28 -3.73
N ARG A 14 28.79 28.00 -4.85
CA ARG A 14 29.27 27.53 -6.17
C ARG A 14 30.79 27.59 -6.30
N GLU A 15 31.43 28.57 -5.64
CA GLU A 15 32.88 28.75 -5.67
C GLU A 15 33.62 27.72 -4.79
N LEU A 16 32.98 27.28 -3.69
CA LEU A 16 33.53 26.28 -2.77
C LEU A 16 33.38 24.84 -3.26
N THR A 17 32.42 24.53 -4.14
CA THR A 17 32.22 23.19 -4.70
C THR A 17 31.88 23.22 -6.20
N PRO A 18 32.86 23.44 -7.10
CA PRO A 18 32.62 23.52 -8.54
C PRO A 18 32.11 22.21 -9.18
N GLU A 19 32.39 21.05 -8.58
CA GLU A 19 32.12 19.71 -9.15
C GLU A 19 30.68 19.20 -8.95
N GLU A 20 29.89 19.75 -8.03
CA GLU A 20 28.63 19.10 -7.61
C GLU A 20 27.35 19.72 -8.18
N HIS A 21 27.44 20.84 -8.91
CA HIS A 21 26.25 21.59 -9.37
C HIS A 21 25.83 21.28 -10.81
N THR A 22 25.92 20.02 -11.25
CA THR A 22 25.16 19.60 -12.43
C THR A 22 23.69 19.46 -12.05
N ARG A 23 22.86 20.42 -12.47
CA ARG A 23 21.40 20.25 -12.48
C ARG A 23 21.03 19.16 -13.47
N VAL A 24 21.01 17.91 -13.01
CA VAL A 24 20.46 16.78 -13.76
C VAL A 24 18.94 16.93 -13.73
N VAL A 25 18.38 17.71 -14.66
CA VAL A 25 16.96 17.68 -14.99
C VAL A 25 16.78 16.58 -16.04
N GLY A 26 17.07 15.35 -15.64
CA GLY A 26 16.80 14.16 -16.44
C GLY A 26 15.41 13.65 -16.11
N ARG A 27 14.51 13.65 -17.09
CA ARG A 27 13.24 12.91 -16.99
C ARG A 27 13.61 11.44 -16.77
N SER A 28 13.38 10.90 -15.57
CA SER A 28 13.66 9.47 -15.33
C SER A 28 12.78 8.64 -16.27
N GLU A 29 13.33 7.54 -16.77
CA GLU A 29 12.54 6.55 -17.49
C GLU A 29 11.29 6.20 -16.67
N ALA A 30 10.16 6.06 -17.36
CA ALA A 30 8.90 5.78 -16.72
C ALA A 30 8.95 4.36 -16.14
N ALA A 31 9.14 4.26 -14.82
CA ALA A 31 9.08 2.98 -14.13
C ALA A 31 7.75 2.26 -14.42
N SER A 32 7.83 0.94 -14.57
CA SER A 32 6.65 0.11 -14.81
C SER A 32 5.66 0.24 -13.65
N LEU A 33 4.37 0.15 -13.97
CA LEU A 33 3.29 0.29 -12.98
C LEU A 33 3.44 -0.71 -11.82
N GLY A 34 3.86 -1.95 -12.13
CA GLY A 34 4.10 -3.00 -11.12
C GLY A 34 5.22 -2.66 -10.15
N LEU A 35 6.32 -2.07 -10.63
CA LEU A 35 7.43 -1.62 -9.78
C LEU A 35 6.97 -0.48 -8.87
N LYS A 36 6.20 0.48 -9.40
CA LYS A 36 5.62 1.57 -8.60
C LYS A 36 4.71 1.04 -7.49
N GLN A 37 3.84 0.07 -7.79
CA GLN A 37 2.92 -0.53 -6.82
C GLN A 37 3.69 -1.28 -5.73
N ALA A 38 4.67 -2.11 -6.10
CA ALA A 38 5.51 -2.82 -5.13
C ALA A 38 6.26 -1.86 -4.20
N ALA A 39 6.80 -0.77 -4.75
CA ALA A 39 7.49 0.27 -3.97
C ALA A 39 6.56 0.96 -2.96
N VAL A 40 5.33 1.27 -3.36
CA VAL A 40 4.34 1.93 -2.49
C VAL A 40 3.83 0.97 -1.41
N ILE A 41 3.58 -0.30 -1.74
CA ILE A 41 3.20 -1.32 -0.76
C ILE A 41 4.32 -1.46 0.28
N ALA A 42 5.57 -1.61 -0.16
CA ALA A 42 6.74 -1.71 0.72
C ALA A 42 6.92 -0.46 1.61
N LEU A 43 6.57 0.73 1.11
CA LEU A 43 6.61 1.97 1.89
C LEU A 43 5.49 2.06 2.94
N CYS A 44 4.28 1.61 2.58
CA CYS A 44 3.09 1.67 3.44
C CYS A 44 3.13 0.61 4.54
N THR A 45 3.64 -0.58 4.24
CA THR A 45 3.98 -1.58 5.25
C THR A 45 5.26 -1.12 5.93
N ARG A 46 5.23 -0.69 7.20
CA ARG A 46 6.37 -0.10 7.96
C ARG A 46 7.61 -1.02 8.17
N ARG A 47 7.90 -1.93 7.23
CA ARG A 47 9.00 -2.88 7.28
C ARG A 47 10.37 -2.20 7.13
N GLU A 48 10.48 -1.18 6.27
CA GLU A 48 11.76 -0.55 5.95
C GLU A 48 11.65 0.97 5.79
N SER A 49 12.79 1.66 5.90
CA SER A 49 12.85 3.11 5.69
C SER A 49 12.67 3.44 4.19
N ALA A 50 12.08 4.59 3.90
CA ALA A 50 11.94 5.07 2.51
C ALA A 50 13.29 5.15 1.76
N GLN A 51 14.38 5.31 2.49
CA GLN A 51 15.73 5.34 1.92
C GLN A 51 16.25 3.94 1.59
N ALA A 52 16.00 2.94 2.45
CA ALA A 52 16.35 1.55 2.16
C ALA A 52 15.59 1.04 0.93
N ILE A 53 14.28 1.29 0.86
CA ILE A 53 13.45 0.89 -0.29
C ILE A 53 13.92 1.55 -1.59
N ALA A 54 14.29 2.83 -1.52
CA ALA A 54 14.84 3.57 -2.64
C ALA A 54 16.16 2.95 -3.16
N GLN A 55 17.07 2.58 -2.23
CA GLN A 55 18.33 1.92 -2.56
C GLN A 55 18.11 0.52 -3.17
N GLN A 56 17.18 -0.27 -2.61
CA GLN A 56 16.84 -1.60 -3.14
C GLN A 56 16.29 -1.54 -4.58
N LEU A 57 15.49 -0.53 -4.88
CA LEU A 57 14.88 -0.33 -6.19
C LEU A 57 15.75 0.48 -7.16
N GLY A 58 16.95 0.91 -6.74
CA GLY A 58 17.83 1.74 -7.56
C GLY A 58 17.24 3.11 -7.91
N VAL A 59 16.29 3.62 -7.14
CA VAL A 59 15.61 4.90 -7.40
C VAL A 59 15.91 5.93 -6.31
N CYS A 60 15.76 7.21 -6.65
CA CYS A 60 15.90 8.26 -5.67
C CYS A 60 14.69 8.31 -4.73
N ARG A 61 14.94 8.62 -3.44
CA ARG A 61 13.88 8.79 -2.44
C ARG A 61 12.75 9.76 -2.85
N PRO A 62 13.02 10.92 -3.52
CA PRO A 62 11.96 11.78 -4.03
C PRO A 62 11.07 11.12 -5.10
N THR A 63 11.64 10.26 -5.94
CA THR A 63 10.92 9.50 -6.97
C THR A 63 9.92 8.55 -6.32
N LEU A 64 10.32 7.91 -5.22
CA LEU A 64 9.46 7.02 -4.45
C LEU A 64 8.27 7.76 -3.81
N TYR A 65 8.48 8.97 -3.27
CA TYR A 65 7.36 9.82 -2.80
C TYR A 65 6.47 10.32 -3.94
N ASN A 66 7.04 10.60 -5.12
CA ASN A 66 6.25 10.97 -6.29
C ASN A 66 5.34 9.82 -6.73
N TRP A 67 5.83 8.58 -6.76
CA TRP A 67 4.99 7.41 -7.07
C TRP A 67 3.91 7.17 -6.04
N LYS A 68 4.20 7.37 -4.74
CA LYS A 68 3.19 7.35 -3.68
C LYS A 68 2.06 8.33 -3.99
N ASN A 69 2.40 9.58 -4.32
CA ASN A 69 1.43 10.63 -4.62
C ASN A 69 0.67 10.39 -5.94
N GLN A 70 1.26 9.66 -6.90
CA GLN A 70 0.59 9.26 -8.14
C GLN A 70 -0.42 8.13 -7.92
N LEU A 71 -0.11 7.15 -7.06
CA LEU A 71 -0.93 5.96 -6.86
C LEU A 71 -1.99 6.12 -5.78
N LEU A 72 -1.68 6.81 -4.69
CA LEU A 72 -2.60 7.01 -3.55
C LEU A 72 -3.32 8.38 -3.61
N GLY A 73 -3.09 9.14 -4.67
CA GLY A 73 -3.54 10.52 -4.79
C GLY A 73 -2.60 11.51 -4.11
N ARG A 74 -2.70 12.78 -4.51
CA ARG A 74 -1.92 13.88 -3.94
C ARG A 74 -2.43 14.09 -2.52
N GLU A 75 -1.72 13.57 -1.52
CA GLU A 75 -1.83 14.08 -0.15
C GLU A 75 -1.73 15.61 -0.27
N ALA A 76 -2.80 16.32 0.09
CA ALA A 76 -2.91 17.77 -0.07
C ALA A 76 -1.61 18.46 0.39
N PRO A 77 -1.18 19.56 -0.25
CA PRO A 77 0.06 20.24 0.11
C PRO A 77 0.08 20.48 1.61
N ALA A 78 1.14 20.00 2.25
CA ALA A 78 1.31 19.87 3.70
C ALA A 78 0.64 20.98 4.52
N SER A 79 -0.63 20.78 4.87
CA SER A 79 -1.13 21.25 6.15
C SER A 79 -0.46 20.34 7.18
N MET A 80 0.37 20.91 8.04
CA MET A 80 1.16 20.20 9.05
C MET A 80 0.25 19.48 10.07
N LYS A 81 -0.37 18.37 9.67
CA LYS A 81 -0.83 17.31 10.57
C LYS A 81 -0.62 16.01 9.83
N ARG A 82 0.36 15.22 10.27
CA ARG A 82 0.41 13.80 9.94
C ARG A 82 -0.92 13.23 10.44
N HIS A 83 -1.87 12.98 9.55
CA HIS A 83 -3.03 12.16 9.85
C HIS A 83 -2.54 10.73 9.98
N HIS A 84 -1.93 10.47 11.13
CA HIS A 84 -1.84 9.15 11.71
C HIS A 84 -3.17 8.93 12.42
N ASP A 85 -4.25 8.89 11.65
CA ASP A 85 -5.53 8.42 12.17
C ASP A 85 -5.32 6.92 12.38
N LYS A 86 -4.84 6.58 13.58
CA LYS A 86 -5.09 5.26 14.12
C LYS A 86 -6.61 5.14 14.08
N PRO A 87 -7.17 4.08 13.46
CA PRO A 87 -8.61 3.90 13.47
C PRO A 87 -9.07 4.05 14.92
N SER A 88 -10.06 4.90 15.11
CA SER A 88 -10.59 5.16 16.45
C SER A 88 -10.98 3.80 17.08
N VAL A 89 -10.88 3.66 18.39
CA VAL A 89 -11.21 2.39 19.07
C VAL A 89 -12.60 1.89 18.65
N CYS A 90 -13.54 2.82 18.43
CA CYS A 90 -14.87 2.57 17.88
C CYS A 90 -14.86 1.96 16.47
N GLU A 91 -14.04 2.48 15.54
CA GLU A 91 -13.89 1.88 14.20
C GLU A 91 -13.32 0.47 14.26
N ARG A 92 -12.38 0.21 15.19
CA ARG A 92 -11.80 -1.11 15.38
C ARG A 92 -12.82 -2.11 15.91
N GLU A 93 -13.59 -1.72 16.92
CA GLU A 93 -14.67 -2.52 17.49
C GLU A 93 -15.75 -2.83 16.44
N ALA A 94 -16.14 -1.85 15.62
CA ALA A 94 -17.11 -2.06 14.55
C ALA A 94 -16.59 -3.06 13.49
N LEU A 95 -15.30 -2.98 13.13
CA LEU A 95 -14.67 -3.94 12.21
C LEU A 95 -14.58 -5.34 12.82
N GLU A 96 -14.28 -5.45 14.11
CA GLU A 96 -14.24 -6.73 14.83
C GLU A 96 -15.63 -7.37 14.88
N GLN A 97 -16.69 -6.59 15.14
CA GLN A 97 -18.08 -7.07 15.06
C GLN A 97 -18.44 -7.57 13.65
N GLN A 98 -18.03 -6.85 12.61
CA GLN A 98 -18.25 -7.30 11.23
C GLN A 98 -17.53 -8.61 10.92
N LEU A 99 -16.30 -8.80 11.42
CA LEU A 99 -15.55 -10.04 11.27
C LEU A 99 -16.25 -11.20 11.98
N GLU A 100 -16.72 -11.00 13.21
CA GLU A 100 -17.45 -12.03 13.94
C GLU A 100 -18.75 -12.44 13.24
N GLU A 101 -19.50 -11.47 12.74
CA GLU A 101 -20.74 -11.70 11.99
C GLU A 101 -20.46 -12.50 10.71
N LEU A 102 -19.45 -12.09 9.94
CA LEU A 102 -19.07 -12.78 8.72
C LEU A 102 -18.61 -14.22 9.01
N GLN A 103 -17.87 -14.44 10.10
CA GLN A 103 -17.48 -15.78 10.52
C GLN A 103 -18.67 -16.64 10.93
N ARG A 104 -19.70 -16.07 11.58
CA ARG A 104 -20.94 -16.80 11.90
C ARG A 104 -21.65 -17.23 10.63
N GLN A 105 -21.80 -16.32 9.67
CA GLN A 105 -22.43 -16.61 8.39
C GLN A 105 -21.70 -17.71 7.62
N VAL A 106 -20.36 -17.67 7.57
CA VAL A 106 -19.56 -18.74 6.95
C VAL A 106 -19.81 -20.09 7.61
N ARG A 107 -19.82 -20.15 8.95
CA ARG A 107 -20.10 -21.39 9.67
C ARG A 107 -21.51 -21.92 9.38
N GLN A 108 -22.51 -21.05 9.35
CA GLN A 108 -23.89 -21.43 9.02
C GLN A 108 -23.98 -22.01 7.60
N LEU A 109 -23.42 -21.32 6.62
CA LEU A 109 -23.40 -21.77 5.22
C LEU A 109 -22.68 -23.12 5.07
N GLN A 110 -21.62 -23.35 5.84
CA GLN A 110 -20.91 -24.63 5.86
C GLN A 110 -21.84 -25.76 6.33
N LEU A 111 -22.57 -25.55 7.43
CA LEU A 111 -23.54 -26.54 7.94
C LEU A 111 -24.66 -26.81 6.93
N GLU A 112 -25.21 -25.76 6.30
CA GLU A 112 -26.24 -25.91 5.27
C GLU A 112 -25.75 -26.77 4.10
N GLN A 113 -24.52 -26.53 3.64
CA GLN A 113 -23.91 -27.36 2.59
C GLN A 113 -23.71 -28.81 3.02
N ASP A 114 -23.28 -29.05 4.25
CA ASP A 114 -23.04 -30.40 4.75
C ASP A 114 -24.35 -31.20 4.87
N ILE A 115 -25.43 -30.55 5.32
CA ILE A 115 -26.78 -31.16 5.34
C ILE A 115 -27.23 -31.51 3.92
N LEU A 116 -27.08 -30.58 2.97
CA LEU A 116 -27.46 -30.81 1.58
C LEU A 116 -26.63 -31.92 0.93
N LYS A 117 -25.33 -32.01 1.25
CA LYS A 117 -24.46 -33.11 0.79
C LYS A 117 -24.88 -34.45 1.37
N ALA A 118 -25.11 -34.52 2.68
CA ALA A 118 -25.56 -35.74 3.35
C ALA A 118 -26.89 -36.26 2.76
N ALA A 119 -27.86 -35.36 2.53
CA ALA A 119 -29.12 -35.72 1.88
C ALA A 119 -28.90 -36.27 0.45
N ASN A 120 -28.04 -35.62 -0.34
CA ASN A 120 -27.70 -36.09 -1.68
C ASN A 120 -27.02 -37.46 -1.68
N GLU A 121 -26.15 -37.75 -0.70
CA GLU A 121 -25.52 -39.06 -0.59
C GLU A 121 -26.52 -40.18 -0.29
N ILE A 122 -27.50 -39.91 0.57
CA ILE A 122 -28.58 -40.87 0.87
C ILE A 122 -29.38 -41.15 -0.40
N LEU A 123 -29.83 -40.10 -1.10
CA LEU A 123 -30.59 -40.23 -2.35
C LEU A 123 -29.80 -41.02 -3.42
N LYS A 124 -28.49 -40.77 -3.55
CA LYS A 124 -27.63 -41.52 -4.48
C LYS A 124 -27.54 -43.00 -4.12
N LYS A 125 -27.46 -43.34 -2.83
CA LYS A 125 -27.42 -44.75 -2.36
C LYS A 125 -28.75 -45.46 -2.62
N ASP A 126 -29.88 -44.80 -2.38
CA ASP A 126 -31.21 -45.37 -2.60
C ASP A 126 -31.49 -45.62 -4.08
N VAL A 127 -31.10 -44.68 -4.96
CA VAL A 127 -31.21 -44.84 -6.42
C VAL A 127 -30.31 -46.00 -6.92
N ALA A 128 -29.12 -46.16 -6.34
CA ALA A 128 -28.23 -47.28 -6.69
C ALA A 128 -28.78 -48.63 -6.19
N SER A 129 -29.44 -48.67 -5.04
CA SER A 129 -30.01 -49.91 -4.47
C SER A 129 -31.32 -50.35 -5.14
N THR A 130 -32.06 -49.42 -5.76
CA THR A 130 -33.33 -49.70 -6.46
C THR A 130 -33.15 -49.99 -7.95
N GLY A 131 -31.96 -49.76 -8.50
CA GLY A 131 -31.60 -50.02 -9.90
C GLY A 131 -30.93 -51.38 -10.17
N SER A 132 -30.91 -52.33 -9.22
CA SER A 132 -30.37 -53.67 -9.45
C SER A 132 -31.50 -54.63 -9.88
N PRO A 133 -31.51 -55.14 -11.13
CA PRO A 133 -32.45 -56.15 -11.61
C PRO A 133 -32.20 -57.54 -11.02
#